data_AF-A0A2X3K0U0-F1
#
_entry.id   AF-A0A2X3K0U0-F1
#
_cell.length_a   1.000
_cell.length_b   1.000
_cell.length_c   1.000
_cell.angle_alpha   90.00
_cell.angle_beta   90.00
_cell.angle_gamma   90.00
#
_symmetry.space_group_name_H-M   'P 1'
#
loop_
_entity.id
_entity.type
_entity.pdbx_description
1 polymer ?
#
loop_
_entity_poly.entity_id
_entity_poly.type
_entity_poly.pdbx_seq_one_letter_code
_entity_poly.pdbx_strand_id
1 'polypeptide(L)'
;MEESGAVLIKRYGFDADKHAAYIQKILGRFENPYLKDDVERVGRQPLRKLSAGDRLIKPLLGYAGIQPSAQESDSGDCWCNALPQ
;
A
#
# COMPACT_ATOMS: atom_id res chain seq x y z
N MET A 1 5.90 -0.74 6.62
CA MET A 1 5.54 -1.38 5.32
C MET A 1 5.22 -2.87 5.52
N GLU A 2 5.90 -3.55 6.45
CA GLU A 2 5.66 -4.95 6.80
C GLU A 2 4.25 -5.22 7.35
N GLU A 3 3.78 -4.43 8.31
CA GLU A 3 2.45 -4.59 8.93
C GLU A 3 1.32 -4.53 7.89
N SER A 4 1.33 -3.48 7.06
CA SER A 4 0.41 -3.35 5.94
C SER A 4 0.57 -4.48 4.91
N GLY A 5 1.80 -4.96 4.71
CA GLY A 5 2.09 -6.09 3.83
C GLY A 5 1.49 -7.40 4.34
N ALA A 6 1.55 -7.66 5.64
CA ALA A 6 0.92 -8.83 6.27
C ALA A 6 -0.60 -8.85 6.06
N VAL A 7 -1.25 -7.68 6.13
CA VAL A 7 -2.67 -7.55 5.80
C VAL A 7 -2.94 -7.94 4.34
N LEU A 8 -2.08 -7.52 3.40
CA LEU A 8 -2.22 -7.84 1.98
C LEU A 8 -1.97 -9.32 1.70
N ILE A 9 -0.93 -9.92 2.29
CA ILE A 9 -0.63 -11.36 2.17
C ILE A 9 -1.83 -12.17 2.67
N LYS A 10 -2.36 -11.84 3.85
CA LYS A 10 -3.51 -12.55 4.42
C LYS A 10 -4.80 -12.37 3.61
N ARG A 11 -5.03 -11.18 3.05
CA ARG A 11 -6.26 -10.85 2.34
C ARG A 11 -6.28 -11.37 0.90
N TYR A 12 -5.14 -11.30 0.20
CA TYR A 12 -5.05 -11.57 -1.24
C TYR A 12 -4.18 -12.79 -1.59
N GLY A 13 -3.54 -13.42 -0.61
CA GLY A 13 -2.75 -14.63 -0.83
C GLY A 13 -1.41 -14.39 -1.53
N PHE A 14 -0.79 -13.23 -1.32
CA PHE A 14 0.54 -12.97 -1.88
C PHE A 14 1.62 -13.85 -1.25
N ASP A 15 2.62 -14.21 -2.05
CA ASP A 15 3.82 -14.88 -1.58
C ASP A 15 4.65 -13.94 -0.69
N ALA A 16 5.04 -14.41 0.50
CA ALA A 16 5.69 -13.60 1.51
C ALA A 16 7.09 -13.15 1.09
N ASP A 17 7.86 -14.03 0.46
CA ASP A 17 9.24 -13.74 0.04
C ASP A 17 9.27 -12.74 -1.11
N LYS A 18 8.37 -12.90 -2.09
CA LYS A 18 8.17 -11.91 -3.16
C LYS A 18 7.71 -10.57 -2.62
N HIS A 19 6.84 -10.56 -1.61
CA HIS A 19 6.39 -9.31 -0.99
C HIS A 19 7.52 -8.61 -0.22
N ALA A 20 8.35 -9.37 0.49
CA ALA A 20 9.54 -8.84 1.18
C ALA A 20 10.54 -8.24 0.17
N ALA A 21 10.82 -8.94 -0.93
CA ALA A 21 11.65 -8.41 -2.02
C ALA A 21 11.05 -7.13 -2.64
N TYR A 22 9.72 -7.08 -2.78
CA TYR A 22 9.02 -5.89 -3.25
C TYR A 22 9.20 -4.70 -2.29
N ILE A 23 9.13 -4.91 -0.97
CA ILE A 23 9.41 -3.85 0.03
C ILE A 23 10.82 -3.30 -0.16
N GLN A 24 11.83 -4.16 -0.30
CA GLN A 24 13.22 -3.74 -0.53
C GLN A 24 13.37 -2.92 -1.82
N LYS A 25 12.68 -3.34 -2.89
CA LYS A 25 12.64 -2.57 -4.14
C LYS A 25 12.05 -1.17 -3.95
N ILE A 26 11.01 -1.00 -3.13
CA ILE A 26 10.43 0.33 -2.84
C ILE A 26 11.38 1.19 -2.01
N LEU A 27 12.06 0.62 -1.01
CA LEU A 27 13.07 1.35 -0.23
C LEU A 27 14.17 1.89 -1.14
N GLY A 28 14.70 1.07 -2.05
CA GLY A 28 15.68 1.53 -3.04
C GLY A 28 15.16 2.64 -3.98
N ARG A 29 13.84 2.76 -4.19
CA ARG A 29 13.26 3.89 -4.94
C ARG A 29 13.27 5.19 -4.14
N PHE A 30 13.12 5.12 -2.82
CA PHE A 30 13.21 6.31 -1.97
C PHE A 30 14.66 6.81 -1.83
N GLU A 31 15.63 5.90 -1.96
CA GLU A 31 17.07 6.22 -1.90
C GLU A 31 17.63 6.78 -3.22
N ASN A 32 16.82 6.90 -4.27
CA ASN A 32 17.30 7.37 -5.58
C ASN A 32 17.82 8.82 -5.51
N PRO A 33 19.14 9.06 -5.69
CA PRO A 33 19.73 10.39 -5.54
C PRO A 33 19.31 11.38 -6.63
N TYR A 34 18.79 10.87 -7.75
CA TYR A 34 18.32 11.70 -8.86
C TYR A 34 16.87 12.17 -8.69
N LEU A 35 16.12 11.58 -7.75
CA LEU A 35 14.74 11.95 -7.47
C LEU A 35 14.69 12.82 -6.21
N LYS A 36 14.63 14.14 -6.40
CA LYS A 36 14.41 15.09 -5.31
C LYS A 36 12.91 15.19 -5.02
N ASP A 37 12.45 14.40 -4.07
CA ASP A 37 11.07 14.39 -3.64
C ASP A 37 10.92 15.18 -2.33
N ASP A 38 10.56 16.46 -2.42
CA ASP A 38 10.44 17.33 -1.25
C ASP A 38 9.36 16.83 -0.28
N VAL A 39 9.69 16.81 1.02
CA VAL A 39 8.79 16.33 2.08
C VAL A 39 7.47 17.10 2.10
N GLU A 40 7.50 18.40 1.81
CA GLU A 40 6.28 19.22 1.71
C GLU A 40 5.40 18.78 0.53
N ARG A 41 6.01 18.48 -0.63
CA ARG A 41 5.30 17.98 -1.81
C ARG A 41 4.70 16.61 -1.55
N VAL A 42 5.49 15.67 -0.99
CA VAL A 42 5.00 14.34 -0.62
C VAL A 42 3.92 14.46 0.43
N GLY A 43 4.10 15.36 1.40
CA GLY A 43 3.34 15.61 2.62
C GLY A 43 2.00 16.33 2.42
N ARG A 44 1.80 17.04 1.31
CA ARG A 44 0.56 17.80 1.03
C ARG A 44 -0.73 17.00 1.20
N GLN A 45 -1.81 17.69 1.56
CA GLN A 45 -3.17 17.16 1.80
C GLN A 45 -3.25 16.09 2.93
N PRO A 46 -2.91 16.44 4.18
CA PRO A 46 -2.91 15.50 5.30
C PRO A 46 -4.30 14.90 5.59
N LEU A 47 -5.37 15.71 5.49
CA LEU A 47 -6.75 15.24 5.73
C LEU A 47 -7.15 14.11 4.79
N ARG A 48 -6.78 14.18 3.51
CA ARG A 48 -7.06 13.12 2.54
C ARG A 48 -6.30 11.84 2.89
N LYS A 49 -5.02 11.93 3.26
CA LYS A 49 -4.20 10.76 3.62
C LYS A 49 -4.65 10.06 4.90
N LEU A 50 -5.31 10.81 5.78
CA LEU A 50 -5.93 10.31 7.01
C LEU A 50 -7.40 9.92 6.81
N SER A 51 -7.93 9.96 5.58
CA SER A 51 -9.28 9.45 5.31
C SER A 51 -9.34 7.92 5.42
N ALA A 52 -10.51 7.39 5.77
CA ALA A 52 -10.71 5.98 6.11
C ALA A 52 -10.27 4.99 5.00
N GLY A 53 -10.41 5.38 3.73
CA GLY A 53 -10.07 4.55 2.57
C GLY A 53 -8.65 4.73 2.02
N ASP A 54 -7.90 5.74 2.49
CA ASP A 54 -6.57 6.03 1.95
C ASP A 54 -5.48 5.21 2.67
N ARG A 55 -4.24 5.40 2.23
CA ARG A 55 -3.04 4.59 2.47
C ARG A 55 -2.61 4.40 3.92
N LEU A 56 -3.15 5.15 4.88
CA LEU A 56 -2.80 5.02 6.31
C LEU A 56 -3.90 4.28 7.09
N ILE A 57 -5.15 4.72 6.95
CA ILE A 57 -6.25 4.20 7.78
C ILE A 57 -6.75 2.85 7.24
N LYS A 58 -6.86 2.65 5.93
CA LYS A 58 -7.35 1.39 5.36
C LYS A 58 -6.49 0.18 5.76
N PRO A 59 -5.14 0.24 5.70
CA PRO A 59 -4.29 -0.84 6.20
C PRO A 59 -4.37 -1.01 7.72
N LEU A 60 -4.47 0.08 8.48
CA LEU A 60 -4.60 0.03 9.94
C LEU A 60 -5.87 -0.71 10.37
N LEU A 61 -7.02 -0.40 9.75
CA LEU A 61 -8.27 -1.10 9.98
C LEU A 61 -8.16 -2.58 9.64
N GLY A 62 -7.52 -2.89 8.50
CA GLY A 62 -7.26 -4.27 8.10
C GLY A 62 -6.39 -5.05 9.09
N TYR A 63 -5.39 -4.39 9.68
CA TYR A 63 -4.54 -4.98 10.71
C TYR A 63 -5.30 -5.22 12.03
N ALA A 64 -6.15 -4.26 12.42
CA ALA A 64 -7.04 -4.38 13.58
C ALA A 64 -8.19 -5.38 13.38
N GLY A 65 -8.31 -6.02 12.21
CA GLY A 65 -9.39 -6.96 11.90
C GLY A 65 -10.74 -6.29 11.64
N ILE A 66 -10.77 -4.97 11.49
CA ILE A 66 -11.98 -4.20 11.19
C ILE A 66 -12.16 -4.18 9.68
N GLN A 67 -13.18 -4.88 9.19
CA GLN A 67 -13.59 -4.74 7.79
C GLN A 67 -14.41 -3.47 7.62
N PRO A 68 -14.02 -2.55 6.73
CA PRO A 68 -14.84 -1.37 6.47
C PRO A 68 -16.20 -1.83 5.91
N SER A 69 -17.27 -1.43 6.58
CA SER A 69 -18.65 -1.73 6.17
C SER A 69 -19.00 -0.96 4.90
N ALA A 70 -18.91 -1.65 3.76
CA ALA A 70 -19.56 -1.38 2.48
C ALA A 70 -19.10 -0.16 1.63
N GLN A 71 -19.07 -0.42 0.30
CA GLN A 71 -18.89 0.46 -0.86
C GLN A 71 -17.46 0.76 -1.35
N GLU A 72 -16.71 -0.28 -1.73
CA GLU A 72 -15.96 -0.22 -2.99
C GLU A 72 -16.47 -1.39 -3.83
N SER A 73 -17.13 -1.07 -4.93
CA SER A 73 -17.40 -2.04 -6.00
C SER A 73 -16.05 -2.62 -6.42
N ASP A 74 -15.77 -3.85 -6.00
CA ASP A 74 -14.84 -4.74 -6.70
C ASP A 74 -15.40 -5.01 -8.10
N SER A 75 -15.43 -3.99 -8.96
CA SER A 75 -15.30 -4.21 -10.39
C SER A 75 -13.88 -4.73 -10.57
N GLY A 76 -13.78 -6.05 -10.65
CA GLY A 76 -12.54 -6.83 -10.76
C GLY A 76 -11.76 -6.54 -12.05
N ASP A 77 -11.30 -5.31 -12.20
CA ASP A 77 -10.46 -4.88 -13.30
C ASP A 77 -9.17 -4.23 -12.76
N CYS A 78 -8.06 -4.85 -13.14
CA CYS A 78 -6.78 -4.20 -13.40
C CYS A 78 -5.68 -4.11 -12.31
N TRP A 79 -5.57 -5.06 -11.37
CA TRP A 79 -4.35 -5.18 -10.54
C TRP A 79 -3.58 -6.51 -10.64
N CYS A 80 -4.02 -7.47 -11.47
CA CYS A 80 -3.27 -8.71 -11.72
C CYS A 80 -2.15 -8.60 -12.78
N ASN A 81 -2.08 -7.52 -13.57
CA ASN A 81 -1.14 -7.42 -14.71
C ASN A 81 0.05 -6.45 -14.50
N ALA A 82 0.34 -6.02 -13.27
CA ALA A 82 1.43 -5.06 -13.01
C ALA A 82 2.75 -5.68 -12.51
N LEU A 83 2.94 -6.99 -12.66
CA LEU A 83 4.23 -7.66 -12.42
C LEU A 83 4.78 -8.20 -13.75
N PRO A 84 5.96 -7.74 -14.20
CA PRO A 84 6.64 -8.40 -15.31
C PRO A 84 7.11 -9.78 -14.85
N GLN A 85 6.89 -10.77 -15.72
CA GLN A 85 7.44 -12.12 -15.63
C GLN A 85 8.95 -12.08 -15.43
#